data_AF-A0A2V8UR08-F1
#
_entry.id   AF-A0A2V8UR08-F1
#
_cell.length_a   1.000
_cell.length_b   1.000
_cell.length_c   1.000
_cell.angle_alpha   90.00
_cell.angle_beta   90.00
_cell.angle_gamma   90.00
#
_symmetry.space_group_name_H-M   'P 1'
#
loop_
_entity.id
_entity.type
_entity.pdbx_description
1 polymer ?
#
loop_
_entity_poly.entity_id
_entity_poly.type
_entity_poly.pdbx_seq_one_letter_code
_entity_poly.pdbx_strand_id
1 'polypeptide(L)'
;MICPFTRTVLIYETSYITVALAPWCARTQRDLRQLMISAWVAMAVIFPIYWIIPSSVPRRPLADNTWVARLLNLERAIDPPTVAFPSFHVLWAIFVGRLYRPRWLGITYAGAIAISCITTGMHFIPDVIAVFVIAPPLVHPQRAWKRLLRVTERIANSWLGGPSPEAHQ
;
A
#
# COMPACT_ATOMS: atom_id res chain seq x y z
N MET A 1 -32.58 4.09 -10.91
CA MET A 1 -31.44 4.89 -11.41
C MET A 1 -30.20 4.42 -10.65
N ILE A 2 -29.28 3.70 -11.29
CA ILE A 2 -28.06 3.19 -10.63
C ILE A 2 -27.12 4.37 -10.46
N CYS A 3 -26.85 4.78 -9.23
CA CYS A 3 -25.93 5.87 -8.92
C CYS A 3 -24.52 5.46 -9.41
N PRO A 4 -23.76 6.32 -10.10
CA PRO A 4 -22.45 5.96 -10.67
C PRO A 4 -21.45 5.47 -9.62
N PHE A 5 -21.65 5.81 -8.34
CA PHE A 5 -20.82 5.39 -7.20
C PHE A 5 -21.01 3.93 -6.79
N THR A 6 -22.17 3.30 -7.04
CA THR A 6 -22.45 1.94 -6.53
C THR A 6 -21.43 0.92 -7.05
N ARG A 7 -21.00 1.04 -8.31
CA ARG A 7 -20.04 0.12 -8.92
C ARG A 7 -18.63 0.28 -8.33
N THR A 8 -18.22 1.51 -8.06
CA THR A 8 -16.88 1.77 -7.51
C THR A 8 -16.80 1.34 -6.05
N VAL A 9 -17.88 1.47 -5.27
CA VAL A 9 -17.95 0.88 -3.93
C VAL A 9 -17.78 -0.63 -4.00
N LEU A 10 -18.52 -1.33 -4.87
CA LEU A 10 -18.37 -2.79 -4.97
C LEU A 10 -16.94 -3.21 -5.35
N ILE A 11 -16.29 -2.47 -6.26
CA ILE A 11 -14.87 -2.70 -6.61
C ILE A 11 -13.99 -2.48 -5.38
N TYR A 12 -14.20 -1.38 -4.65
CA TYR A 12 -13.45 -1.05 -3.44
C TYR A 12 -13.55 -2.17 -2.39
N GLU A 13 -14.76 -2.64 -2.09
CA GLU A 13 -15.02 -3.71 -1.11
C GLU A 13 -14.34 -5.04 -1.47
N THR A 14 -14.04 -5.28 -2.76
CA THR A 14 -13.31 -6.49 -3.15
C THR A 14 -11.89 -6.55 -2.57
N SER A 15 -11.32 -5.43 -2.10
CA SER A 15 -10.03 -5.44 -1.40
C SER A 15 -10.04 -6.34 -0.18
N TYR A 16 -11.12 -6.31 0.61
CA TYR A 16 -11.24 -7.15 1.81
C TYR A 16 -11.30 -8.63 1.44
N ILE A 17 -12.11 -8.97 0.45
CA ILE A 17 -12.29 -10.35 -0.02
C ILE A 17 -10.98 -10.89 -0.60
N THR A 18 -10.32 -10.11 -1.45
CA THR A 18 -9.07 -10.56 -2.11
C THR A 18 -7.91 -10.69 -1.13
N VAL A 19 -7.79 -9.81 -0.14
CA VAL A 19 -6.79 -9.94 0.93
C VAL A 19 -7.07 -11.18 1.78
N ALA A 20 -8.32 -11.42 2.16
CA ALA A 20 -8.71 -12.62 2.90
C ALA A 20 -8.41 -13.90 2.11
N LEU A 21 -8.67 -13.91 0.79
CA LEU A 21 -8.42 -15.05 -0.09
C LEU A 21 -6.96 -15.18 -0.56
N ALA A 22 -6.10 -14.20 -0.28
CA ALA A 22 -4.72 -14.18 -0.77
C ALA A 22 -3.91 -15.45 -0.42
N PRO A 23 -4.04 -16.07 0.78
CA PRO A 23 -3.35 -17.31 1.08
C PRO A 23 -3.71 -18.47 0.16
N TRP A 24 -4.97 -18.58 -0.25
CA TRP A 24 -5.46 -19.62 -1.17
C TRP A 24 -5.10 -19.33 -2.63
N CYS A 25 -4.93 -18.06 -3.00
CA CYS A 25 -4.50 -17.65 -4.33
C CYS A 25 -2.98 -17.82 -4.55
N ALA A 26 -2.20 -18.00 -3.49
CA ALA A 26 -0.76 -18.20 -3.59
C ALA A 26 -0.44 -19.59 -4.15
N ARG A 27 0.27 -19.63 -5.28
CA ARG A 27 0.62 -20.90 -5.96
C ARG A 27 1.77 -21.64 -5.29
N THR A 28 2.62 -20.93 -4.56
CA THR A 28 3.82 -21.50 -3.94
C THR A 28 4.01 -20.95 -2.53
N GLN A 29 4.66 -21.74 -1.67
CA GLN A 29 5.08 -21.27 -0.34
C GLN A 29 6.00 -20.03 -0.42
N ARG A 30 6.76 -19.89 -1.51
CA ARG A 30 7.62 -18.73 -1.74
C ARG A 30 6.79 -17.47 -1.97
N ASP A 31 5.73 -17.55 -2.76
CA ASP A 31 4.84 -16.41 -3.03
C ASP A 31 4.13 -15.98 -1.74
N LEU A 32 3.61 -16.95 -0.97
CA LEU A 32 2.95 -16.66 0.30
C LEU A 32 3.91 -16.04 1.32
N ARG A 33 5.12 -16.60 1.49
CA ARG A 33 6.15 -16.02 2.37
C ARG A 33 6.54 -14.62 1.94
N GLN A 34 6.68 -14.38 0.64
CA GLN A 34 7.01 -13.04 0.14
C GLN A 34 5.88 -12.05 0.43
N LEU A 35 4.62 -12.45 0.22
CA LEU A 35 3.45 -11.64 0.56
C LEU A 35 3.43 -11.30 2.05
N MET A 36 3.61 -12.30 2.92
CA MET A 36 3.63 -12.11 4.38
C MET A 36 4.72 -11.13 4.81
N ILE A 37 5.96 -11.31 4.32
CA ILE A 37 7.06 -10.40 4.69
C ILE A 37 6.78 -8.98 4.17
N SER A 38 6.29 -8.84 2.95
CA SER A 38 5.88 -7.54 2.40
C SER A 38 4.79 -6.87 3.23
N ALA A 39 3.77 -7.62 3.67
CA ALA A 39 2.70 -7.11 4.53
C ALA A 39 3.22 -6.63 5.89
N TRP A 40 4.04 -7.44 6.57
CA TRP A 40 4.62 -7.07 7.86
C TRP A 40 5.52 -5.83 7.77
N VAL A 41 6.39 -5.78 6.75
CA VAL A 41 7.25 -4.61 6.52
C VAL A 41 6.42 -3.38 6.19
N ALA A 42 5.38 -3.52 5.36
CA ALA A 42 4.48 -2.41 5.04
C ALA A 42 3.77 -1.88 6.29
N MET A 43 3.20 -2.75 7.13
CA MET A 43 2.57 -2.35 8.39
C MET A 43 3.57 -1.63 9.31
N ALA A 44 4.77 -2.18 9.47
CA ALA A 44 5.82 -1.58 10.30
C ALA A 44 6.27 -0.20 9.80
N VAL A 45 6.17 0.09 8.50
CA VAL A 45 6.51 1.39 7.91
C VAL A 45 5.34 2.35 7.91
N ILE A 46 4.15 1.90 7.51
CA ILE A 46 3.00 2.76 7.23
C ILE A 46 2.25 3.16 8.50
N PHE A 47 2.14 2.27 9.49
CA PHE A 47 1.42 2.62 10.72
C PHE A 47 2.08 3.78 11.48
N PRO A 48 3.42 3.84 11.59
CA PRO A 48 4.08 5.04 12.09
C PRO A 48 3.81 6.29 11.24
N ILE A 49 3.74 6.16 9.91
CA ILE A 49 3.43 7.29 9.01
C ILE A 49 2.04 7.85 9.31
N TYR A 50 1.03 7.01 9.54
CA TYR A 50 -0.31 7.44 9.93
C TYR A 50 -0.33 8.22 11.24
N TRP A 51 0.63 7.97 12.12
CA TRP A 51 0.73 8.68 13.39
C TRP A 51 1.47 10.01 13.27
N ILE A 52 2.47 10.08 12.40
CA ILE A 52 3.35 11.24 12.22
C ILE A 52 2.74 12.26 11.26
N ILE A 53 2.05 11.80 10.21
CA ILE A 53 1.46 12.67 9.18
C ILE A 53 -0.02 12.88 9.49
N PRO A 54 -0.44 14.09 9.87
CA PRO A 54 -1.85 14.39 10.16
C PRO A 54 -2.65 14.57 8.86
N SER A 55 -2.71 13.53 8.04
CA SER A 55 -3.56 13.51 6.85
C SER A 55 -4.99 13.17 7.24
N SER A 56 -5.97 13.83 6.63
CA SER A 56 -7.37 13.46 6.81
C SER A 56 -8.17 13.64 5.54
N VAL A 57 -9.12 12.74 5.29
CA VAL A 57 -10.05 12.81 4.17
C VAL A 57 -11.47 13.00 4.73
N PRO A 58 -11.99 14.24 4.77
CA PRO A 58 -13.35 14.50 5.25
C PRO A 58 -14.38 13.76 4.40
N ARG A 59 -15.22 12.96 5.05
CA ARG A 59 -16.21 12.11 4.38
C ARG A 59 -17.53 12.84 4.26
N ARG A 60 -17.91 13.16 3.02
CA ARG A 60 -19.23 13.76 2.75
C ARG A 60 -20.34 12.72 2.97
N PRO A 61 -21.50 13.12 3.52
CA PRO A 61 -22.66 12.25 3.60
C PRO A 61 -23.01 11.69 2.23
N LEU A 62 -23.27 10.38 2.17
CA LEU A 62 -23.80 9.77 0.95
C LEU A 62 -25.27 10.15 0.86
N ALA A 63 -25.69 10.75 -0.26
CA ALA A 63 -27.10 11.08 -0.51
C ALA A 63 -27.95 9.84 -0.86
N ASP A 64 -27.31 8.69 -1.03
CA ASP A 64 -27.94 7.44 -1.46
C ASP A 64 -28.19 6.50 -0.25
N ASN A 65 -29.36 5.86 -0.23
CA ASN A 65 -29.83 4.99 0.86
C ASN A 65 -29.76 3.49 0.51
N THR A 66 -29.08 3.14 -0.59
CA THR A 66 -28.87 1.76 -1.02
C THR A 66 -28.08 0.95 0.01
N TRP A 67 -28.21 -0.38 -0.03
CA TRP A 67 -27.44 -1.27 0.85
C TRP A 67 -25.93 -1.13 0.66
N VAL A 68 -25.48 -0.81 -0.56
CA VAL A 68 -24.08 -0.53 -0.89
C VAL A 68 -23.60 0.75 -0.19
N ALA A 69 -24.41 1.80 -0.20
CA ALA A 69 -24.09 3.03 0.53
C ALA A 69 -24.08 2.81 2.05
N ARG A 70 -24.94 1.93 2.58
CA ARG A 70 -24.92 1.53 4.00
C ARG A 70 -23.65 0.77 4.36
N LEU A 71 -23.18 -0.13 3.49
CA LEU A 71 -21.93 -0.86 3.69
C LEU A 71 -20.74 0.11 3.78
N LEU A 72 -20.61 1.02 2.81
CA LEU A 72 -19.55 2.03 2.85
C LEU A 72 -19.67 2.95 4.08
N ASN A 73 -20.88 3.33 4.48
CA ASN A 73 -21.09 4.13 5.69
C ASN A 73 -20.70 3.38 6.97
N LEU A 74 -20.89 2.06 7.02
CA LEU A 74 -20.45 1.23 8.15
C LEU A 74 -18.92 1.24 8.26
N GLU A 75 -18.22 1.04 7.14
CA GLU A 75 -16.75 1.14 7.10
C GLU A 75 -16.29 2.53 7.53
N ARG A 76 -16.94 3.57 7.03
CA ARG A 76 -16.67 4.96 7.42
C ARG A 76 -16.98 5.29 8.88
N ALA A 77 -17.76 4.46 9.58
CA ALA A 77 -18.02 4.63 11.00
C ALA A 77 -16.94 3.96 11.87
N ILE A 78 -16.28 2.93 11.37
CA ILE A 78 -15.28 2.14 12.09
C ILE A 78 -13.88 2.69 11.86
N ASP A 79 -13.56 3.07 10.63
CA ASP A 79 -12.23 3.59 10.29
C ASP A 79 -12.18 5.10 10.47
N PRO A 80 -11.24 5.67 11.22
CA PRO A 80 -11.13 7.13 11.33
C PRO A 80 -10.68 7.75 9.99
N PRO A 81 -11.16 8.96 9.64
CA PRO A 81 -10.76 9.64 8.41
C PRO A 81 -9.30 10.10 8.39
N THR A 82 -8.59 9.99 9.53
CA THR A 82 -7.20 10.40 9.71
C THR A 82 -6.17 9.35 9.23
N VAL A 83 -6.61 8.15 8.88
CA VAL A 83 -5.75 7.07 8.37
C VAL A 83 -5.77 7.09 6.84
N ALA A 84 -5.48 8.25 6.26
CA ALA A 84 -5.64 8.50 4.83
C ALA A 84 -4.34 8.31 4.03
N PHE A 85 -3.21 8.82 4.52
CA PHE A 85 -1.96 8.88 3.74
C PHE A 85 -0.89 7.94 4.29
N PRO A 86 -0.32 7.03 3.48
CA PRO A 86 -0.69 6.64 2.11
C PRO A 86 -1.88 5.65 2.08
N SER A 87 -2.48 5.40 0.92
CA SER A 87 -3.62 4.46 0.83
C SER A 87 -3.22 2.99 1.04
N PHE A 88 -3.66 2.40 2.15
CA PHE A 88 -3.36 1.00 2.44
C PHE A 88 -4.09 0.03 1.50
N HIS A 89 -5.32 0.35 1.11
CA HIS A 89 -6.12 -0.47 0.18
C HIS A 89 -5.41 -0.64 -1.17
N VAL A 90 -4.84 0.44 -1.73
CA VAL A 90 -4.08 0.36 -2.98
C VAL A 90 -2.81 -0.47 -2.80
N LEU A 91 -2.10 -0.31 -1.68
CA LEU A 91 -0.90 -1.10 -1.42
C LEU A 91 -1.21 -2.60 -1.31
N TRP A 92 -2.28 -2.97 -0.61
CA TRP A 92 -2.75 -4.35 -0.53
C TRP A 92 -3.14 -4.89 -1.90
N ALA A 93 -3.85 -4.11 -2.71
CA ALA A 93 -4.20 -4.50 -4.06
C ALA A 93 -2.95 -4.75 -4.93
N ILE A 94 -1.89 -3.96 -4.77
CA ILE A 94 -0.59 -4.21 -5.41
C ILE A 94 0.01 -5.53 -4.93
N PHE A 95 0.00 -5.81 -3.63
CA PHE A 95 0.54 -7.05 -3.08
C PHE A 95 -0.21 -8.29 -3.56
N VAL A 96 -1.54 -8.30 -3.43
CA VAL A 96 -2.40 -9.41 -3.82
C VAL A 96 -2.43 -9.55 -5.34
N GLY A 97 -2.42 -8.45 -6.08
CA GLY A 97 -2.35 -8.43 -7.54
C GLY A 97 -1.15 -9.21 -8.11
N ARG A 98 -0.05 -9.34 -7.37
CA ARG A 98 1.11 -10.15 -7.80
C ARG A 98 0.85 -11.65 -7.86
N LEU A 99 -0.19 -12.12 -7.16
CA LEU A 99 -0.64 -13.51 -7.22
C LEU A 99 -1.39 -13.82 -8.52
N TYR A 100 -1.91 -12.79 -9.20
CA TYR A 100 -2.72 -12.95 -10.41
C TYR A 100 -1.86 -13.38 -11.59
N ARG A 101 -2.42 -14.26 -12.41
CA ARG A 101 -1.85 -14.70 -13.68
C ARG A 101 -2.94 -14.69 -14.75
N PRO A 102 -2.73 -14.05 -15.89
CA PRO A 102 -1.55 -13.25 -16.29
C PRO A 102 -1.34 -11.97 -15.45
N ARG A 103 -0.11 -11.42 -15.47
CA ARG A 103 0.30 -10.26 -14.64
C ARG A 103 -0.56 -9.02 -14.84
N TRP A 104 -1.05 -8.79 -16.06
CA TRP A 104 -1.84 -7.62 -16.37
C TRP A 104 -3.14 -7.57 -15.55
N LEU A 105 -3.73 -8.72 -15.20
CA LEU A 105 -4.93 -8.76 -14.33
C LEU A 105 -4.66 -8.14 -12.96
N GLY A 106 -3.49 -8.41 -12.37
CA GLY A 106 -3.08 -7.83 -11.10
C GLY A 106 -2.87 -6.31 -11.19
N ILE A 107 -2.31 -5.85 -12.30
CA ILE A 107 -2.10 -4.41 -12.56
C ILE A 107 -3.46 -3.71 -12.75
N THR A 108 -4.33 -4.29 -13.56
CA THR A 108 -5.70 -3.78 -13.77
C THR A 108 -6.48 -3.76 -12.47
N TYR A 109 -6.36 -4.80 -11.64
CA TYR A 109 -7.00 -4.85 -10.33
C TYR A 109 -6.50 -3.74 -9.40
N ALA A 110 -5.18 -3.58 -9.25
CA ALA A 110 -4.62 -2.50 -8.44
C ALA A 110 -5.03 -1.10 -8.94
N GLY A 111 -5.08 -0.91 -10.26
CA GLY A 111 -5.59 0.32 -10.87
C GLY A 111 -7.08 0.56 -10.61
N ALA A 112 -7.90 -0.49 -10.68
CA ALA A 112 -9.32 -0.41 -10.37
C ALA A 112 -9.56 -0.03 -8.90
N ILE A 113 -8.80 -0.62 -7.97
CA ILE A 113 -8.84 -0.26 -6.54
C ILE A 113 -8.40 1.20 -6.32
N ALA A 114 -7.33 1.64 -6.98
CA ALA A 114 -6.86 3.03 -6.89
C ALA A 114 -7.94 4.03 -7.33
N ILE A 115 -8.60 3.76 -8.47
CA ILE A 115 -9.71 4.59 -8.97
C ILE A 115 -10.90 4.51 -8.01
N SER A 116 -11.21 3.32 -7.49
CA SER A 116 -12.32 3.17 -6.55
C SER A 116 -12.07 3.96 -5.26
N CYS A 117 -10.87 3.92 -4.68
CA CYS A 117 -10.52 4.70 -3.48
C CYS A 117 -10.78 6.21 -3.63
N ILE A 118 -10.47 6.77 -4.81
CA ILE A 118 -10.70 8.19 -5.11
C ILE A 118 -12.19 8.45 -5.30
N THR A 119 -12.86 7.64 -6.12
CA THR A 119 -14.28 7.85 -6.48
C THR A 119 -15.23 7.56 -5.32
N THR A 120 -14.89 6.66 -4.40
CA THR A 120 -15.65 6.45 -3.15
C THR A 120 -15.37 7.53 -2.10
N GLY A 121 -14.41 8.42 -2.35
CA GLY A 121 -14.03 9.48 -1.42
C GLY A 121 -13.34 8.96 -0.16
N MET A 122 -12.72 7.78 -0.22
CA MET A 122 -11.97 7.19 0.90
C MET A 122 -10.53 7.69 0.94
N HIS A 123 -9.97 8.07 -0.21
CA HIS A 123 -8.64 8.65 -0.33
C HIS A 123 -8.60 9.82 -1.33
N PHE A 124 -7.70 10.77 -1.10
CA PHE A 124 -7.34 11.76 -2.11
C PHE A 124 -6.29 11.21 -3.09
N ILE A 125 -6.16 11.89 -4.24
CA ILE A 125 -5.18 11.54 -5.27
C ILE A 125 -3.74 11.46 -4.71
N PRO A 126 -3.27 12.38 -3.84
CA PRO A 126 -1.92 12.28 -3.27
C PRO A 126 -1.69 11.01 -2.45
N ASP A 127 -2.70 10.53 -1.71
CA ASP A 127 -2.61 9.29 -0.93
C ASP A 127 -2.35 8.08 -1.82
N VAL A 128 -2.98 8.06 -3.00
CA VAL A 128 -2.83 7.01 -4.01
C VAL A 128 -1.49 7.11 -4.74
N ILE A 129 -1.08 8.33 -5.14
CA ILE A 129 0.23 8.55 -5.79
C ILE A 129 1.36 8.12 -4.87
N ALA A 130 1.29 8.46 -3.57
CA ALA A 130 2.30 8.10 -2.60
C ALA A 130 2.51 6.58 -2.52
N VAL A 131 1.45 5.78 -2.62
CA VAL A 131 1.56 4.31 -2.67
C VAL A 131 2.43 3.87 -3.85
N PHE A 132 2.18 4.39 -5.05
CA PHE A 132 2.98 4.01 -6.22
C PHE A 132 4.46 4.40 -6.08
N VAL A 133 4.76 5.47 -5.34
CA VAL A 133 6.13 5.89 -5.03
C VAL A 133 6.79 4.96 -4.01
N ILE A 134 6.09 4.56 -2.94
CA ILE A 134 6.67 3.77 -1.85
C ILE A 134 6.55 2.25 -2.04
N ALA A 135 5.67 1.78 -2.92
CA ALA A 135 5.43 0.35 -3.12
C ALA A 135 6.68 -0.44 -3.57
N PRO A 136 7.55 0.05 -4.47
CA PRO A 136 8.68 -0.75 -4.97
C PRO A 136 9.58 -1.38 -3.89
N PRO A 137 10.06 -0.65 -2.86
CA PRO A 137 10.81 -1.28 -1.76
C PRO A 137 9.96 -2.22 -0.90
N LEU A 138 8.67 -1.94 -0.71
CA LEU A 138 7.77 -2.75 0.13
C LEU A 138 7.35 -4.07 -0.54
N VAL A 139 7.29 -4.09 -1.87
CA VAL A 139 7.03 -5.28 -2.71
C VAL A 139 8.23 -6.25 -2.68
N HIS A 140 9.44 -5.72 -2.50
CA HIS A 140 10.69 -6.49 -2.47
C HIS A 140 11.57 -6.13 -1.27
N PRO A 141 11.09 -6.35 -0.04
CA PRO A 141 11.74 -5.83 1.16
C PRO A 141 13.16 -6.38 1.35
N GLN A 142 13.41 -7.64 0.96
CA GLN A 142 14.76 -8.23 1.04
C GLN A 142 15.75 -7.57 0.09
N ARG A 143 15.29 -7.14 -1.10
CA ARG A 143 16.14 -6.42 -2.05
C ARG A 143 16.40 -4.99 -1.59
N ALA A 144 15.38 -4.34 -1.03
CA ALA A 144 15.50 -3.02 -0.43
C ALA A 144 16.51 -3.04 0.73
N TRP A 145 16.38 -4.00 1.64
CA TRP A 145 17.32 -4.21 2.75
C TRP A 145 18.77 -4.37 2.28
N LYS A 146 19.02 -5.26 1.31
CA LYS A 146 20.37 -5.45 0.74
C LYS A 146 20.93 -4.22 0.03
N ARG A 147 20.08 -3.32 -0.48
CA ARG A 147 20.53 -2.06 -1.07
C ARG A 147 20.90 -1.07 0.04
N LEU A 148 20.05 -0.95 1.05
CA LEU A 148 20.29 -0.09 2.21
C LEU A 148 21.61 -0.47 2.89
N LEU A 149 21.80 -1.75 3.20
CA LEU A 149 23.01 -2.27 3.82
C LEU A 149 24.27 -1.88 3.03
N ARG A 150 24.28 -2.11 1.70
CA ARG A 150 25.42 -1.77 0.84
C ARG A 150 25.71 -0.26 0.80
N VAL A 151 24.68 0.58 0.88
CA VAL A 151 24.86 2.02 0.94
C VAL A 151 25.46 2.42 2.29
N THR A 152 24.96 1.86 3.39
CA THR A 152 25.50 2.09 4.73
C THR A 152 26.96 1.63 4.85
N GLU A 153 27.30 0.46 4.31
CA GLU A 153 28.68 -0.06 4.27
C GLU A 153 29.60 0.89 3.47
N ARG A 154 29.15 1.38 2.31
CA ARG A 154 29.92 2.35 1.51
C ARG A 154 30.16 3.66 2.26
N ILE A 155 29.13 4.19 2.92
CA ILE A 155 29.25 5.41 3.70
C ILE A 155 30.24 5.17 4.83
N ALA A 156 30.06 4.11 5.64
CA ALA A 156 30.96 3.78 6.74
C ALA A 156 32.43 3.66 6.29
N ASN A 157 32.67 2.97 5.17
CA ASN A 157 34.01 2.77 4.64
C ASN A 157 34.62 4.04 4.01
N SER A 158 33.81 5.03 3.59
CA SER A 158 34.34 6.31 3.11
C SER A 158 34.99 7.17 4.20
N TRP A 159 34.61 6.97 5.47
CA TRP A 159 35.19 7.70 6.61
C TRP A 159 36.52 7.09 7.08
N LEU A 160 36.77 5.81 6.78
CA LEU A 160 38.01 5.10 7.16
C LEU A 160 39.14 5.26 6.13
N GLY A 161 38.86 5.84 4.96
CA GLY A 161 39.83 6.05 3.88
C GLY A 161 40.51 7.44 3.87
N GLY A 162 40.47 8.19 4.98
CA GLY A 162 41.22 9.44 5.09
C GLY A 162 42.74 9.20 4.97
N PRO A 163 43.52 10.09 4.34
CA PRO A 163 44.94 9.87 4.10
C PRO A 163 45.67 9.59 5.43
N SER A 164 46.43 8.51 5.48
CA SER A 164 47.39 8.29 6.56
C SER A 164 48.36 9.48 6.55
N PRO A 165 48.68 10.09 7.70
CA PRO A 165 49.82 11.00 7.77
C PRO A 165 51.06 10.16 7.49
N GLU A 166 51.52 10.17 6.24
CA GLU A 166 52.80 9.57 5.89
C GLU A 166 53.88 10.29 6.68
N ALA A 167 54.71 9.47 7.31
CA ALA A 167 55.79 9.86 8.18
C ALA A 167 56.75 10.80 7.44
N HIS A 168 56.86 12.03 7.94
CA HIS A 168 58.06 12.83 7.73
C HIS A 168 59.21 12.16 8.50
N GLN A 169 60.04 11.41 7.79
CA GLN A 169 61.43 11.13 8.16
C GLN A 169 62.34 11.73 7.10
#